data_AF-A0A958SP46-F1
#
_entry.id   AF-A0A958SP46-F1
#
_cell.length_a   1.000
_cell.length_b   1.000
_cell.length_c   1.000
_cell.angle_alpha   90.00
_cell.angle_beta   90.00
_cell.angle_gamma   90.00
#
_symmetry.space_group_name_H-M   'P 1'
#
loop_
_entity.id
_entity.type
_entity.pdbx_description
1 polymer ?
#
loop_
_entity_poly.entity_id
_entity_poly.type
_entity_poly.pdbx_seq_one_letter_code
_entity_poly.pdbx_strand_id
1 'polypeptide(L)'
;IDLTGSKHTLTTATGGTFTNSFVGDFIELDITLNATSATFTFPSGYLCAFGGTASGDNTLVVTGATSGDLITVGIMKNGSQYKVLAINMGQ
;
A
#
# COMPACT_ATOMS: atom_id res chain seq x y z
N ILE A 1 -1.25 -8.22 8.01
CA ILE A 1 -0.01 -7.57 8.50
C ILE A 1 -0.45 -6.38 9.32
N ASP A 2 0.02 -6.26 10.55
CA ASP A 2 -0.39 -5.17 11.43
C ASP A 2 0.58 -3.99 11.33
N LEU A 3 0.05 -2.82 11.00
CA LEU A 3 0.81 -1.59 10.85
C LEU A 3 0.80 -0.86 12.18
N THR A 4 1.86 -1.02 12.96
CA THR A 4 1.97 -0.55 14.35
C THR A 4 2.88 0.66 14.52
N GLY A 5 3.45 1.16 13.42
CA GLY A 5 4.45 2.23 13.41
C GLY A 5 4.49 2.95 12.06
N SER A 6 5.30 4.00 11.98
CA SER A 6 5.34 4.94 10.85
C SER A 6 6.06 4.44 9.60
N LYS A 7 6.87 3.38 9.70
CA LYS A 7 7.56 2.74 8.56
C LYS A 7 7.51 1.23 8.70
N HIS A 8 7.19 0.53 7.61
CA HIS A 8 7.33 -0.93 7.50
C HIS A 8 8.01 -1.31 6.20
N THR A 9 8.69 -2.44 6.21
CA THR A 9 9.30 -3.01 5.01
C THR A 9 8.85 -4.45 4.88
N LEU A 10 8.28 -4.80 3.73
CA LEU A 10 7.97 -6.17 3.34
C LEU A 10 8.97 -6.58 2.25
N THR A 11 9.81 -7.56 2.56
CA THR A 11 10.92 -7.94 1.67
C THR A 11 10.45 -8.59 0.37
N THR A 12 9.28 -9.24 0.33
CA THR A 12 8.67 -9.78 -0.89
C THR A 12 7.16 -9.95 -0.69
N ALA A 13 6.31 -9.49 -1.61
CA ALA A 13 4.88 -9.78 -1.59
C ALA A 13 4.25 -9.83 -2.99
N THR A 14 3.28 -10.72 -3.20
CA THR A 14 2.34 -10.69 -4.36
C THR A 14 1.00 -10.04 -4.01
N GLY A 15 0.81 -9.69 -2.74
CA GLY A 15 -0.43 -9.18 -2.18
C GLY A 15 -0.45 -9.30 -0.66
N GLY A 16 -1.50 -8.82 -0.02
CA GLY A 16 -1.65 -8.93 1.43
C GLY A 16 -2.79 -8.10 2.01
N THR A 17 -3.29 -8.53 3.18
CA THR A 17 -4.28 -7.78 3.97
C THR A 17 -3.58 -7.06 5.12
N PHE A 18 -3.87 -5.77 5.28
CA PHE A 18 -3.29 -4.91 6.30
C PHE A 18 -4.34 -4.50 7.32
N THR A 19 -3.91 -4.44 8.59
CA THR A 19 -4.64 -3.77 9.67
C THR A 19 -3.83 -2.54 10.07
N ASN A 20 -4.48 -1.41 10.33
CA ASN A 20 -3.79 -0.22 10.83
C ASN A 20 -4.11 -0.04 12.31
N SER A 21 -3.09 -0.25 13.15
CA SER A 21 -3.12 -0.01 14.59
C SER A 21 -2.32 1.24 14.98
N PHE A 22 -1.74 1.94 14.01
CA PHE A 22 -1.02 3.18 14.20
C PHE A 22 -1.98 4.36 14.27
N VAL A 23 -1.74 5.25 15.25
CA VAL A 23 -2.63 6.37 15.60
C VAL A 23 -2.17 7.72 15.04
N GLY A 24 -1.04 7.75 14.33
CA GLY A 24 -0.49 8.98 13.75
C GLY A 24 -1.01 9.28 12.35
N ASP A 25 -0.53 10.38 11.79
CA ASP A 25 -1.08 10.94 10.55
C ASP A 25 -0.54 10.28 9.27
N PHE A 26 0.59 9.58 9.37
CA PHE A 26 1.30 9.03 8.21
C PHE A 26 2.00 7.69 8.49
N ILE A 27 1.89 6.75 7.55
CA ILE A 27 2.65 5.50 7.50
C ILE A 27 3.22 5.33 6.10
N GLU A 28 4.46 4.86 6.01
CA GLU A 28 5.12 4.47 4.78
C GLU A 28 5.37 2.96 4.80
N LEU A 29 5.05 2.27 3.70
CA LEU A 29 5.37 0.86 3.49
C LEU A 29 6.22 0.72 2.25
N ASP A 30 7.36 0.06 2.37
CA ASP A 30 8.19 -0.33 1.25
C ASP A 30 8.04 -1.83 1.00
N ILE A 31 7.67 -2.19 -0.24
CA ILE A 31 7.33 -3.56 -0.60
C ILE A 31 8.07 -3.94 -1.89
N THR A 32 8.94 -4.93 -1.84
CA THR A 32 9.46 -5.53 -3.07
C THR A 32 8.45 -6.56 -3.59
N LEU A 33 8.13 -6.53 -4.89
CA LEU A 33 7.19 -7.48 -5.48
C LEU A 33 7.90 -8.75 -5.97
N ASN A 34 7.19 -9.89 -5.92
CA ASN A 34 7.62 -11.14 -6.57
C ASN A 34 6.65 -11.58 -7.69
N ALA A 35 5.86 -10.65 -8.22
CA ALA A 35 4.93 -10.86 -9.33
C ALA A 35 4.79 -9.58 -10.16
N THR A 36 4.19 -9.71 -11.35
CA THR A 36 3.94 -8.59 -12.27
C THR A 36 2.68 -7.77 -11.92
N SER A 37 1.88 -8.29 -11.00
CA SER A 37 0.72 -7.62 -10.42
C SER A 37 0.56 -8.04 -8.96
N ALA A 38 -0.06 -7.16 -8.18
CA ALA A 38 -0.36 -7.44 -6.77
C ALA A 38 -1.65 -6.74 -6.32
N THR A 39 -2.31 -7.33 -5.33
CA THR A 39 -3.50 -6.76 -4.70
C THR A 39 -3.30 -6.66 -3.20
N PHE A 40 -3.39 -5.44 -2.66
CA PHE A 40 -3.25 -5.14 -1.24
C PHE A 40 -4.58 -4.64 -0.68
N THR A 41 -5.10 -5.28 0.37
CA THR A 41 -6.37 -4.91 1.00
C THR A 41 -6.10 -4.21 2.32
N PHE A 42 -6.66 -3.02 2.48
CA PHE A 42 -6.58 -2.20 3.69
C PHE A 42 -7.89 -2.24 4.47
N PRO A 43 -7.94 -1.69 5.70
CA PRO A 43 -9.20 -1.60 6.45
C PRO A 43 -10.30 -0.87 5.67
N SER A 44 -11.56 -1.16 6.01
CA SER A 44 -12.71 -0.52 5.37
C SER A 44 -12.67 1.01 5.52
N GLY A 45 -13.16 1.72 4.50
CA GLY A 45 -13.15 3.19 4.45
C GLY A 45 -11.81 3.80 4.00
N TYR A 46 -10.82 2.99 3.65
CA TYR A 46 -9.57 3.46 3.05
C TYR A 46 -9.79 3.70 1.54
N LEU A 47 -9.28 4.83 1.06
CA LEU A 47 -9.35 5.21 -0.35
C LEU A 47 -8.01 4.94 -1.01
N CYS A 48 -7.96 3.97 -1.92
CA CYS A 48 -6.72 3.48 -2.51
C CYS A 48 -6.50 4.04 -3.93
N ALA A 49 -5.27 4.38 -4.27
CA ALA A 49 -4.89 4.74 -5.63
C ALA A 49 -3.45 4.28 -5.95
N PHE A 50 -3.27 3.78 -7.17
CA PHE A 50 -1.96 3.37 -7.70
C PHE A 50 -1.63 4.22 -8.92
N GLY A 51 -0.45 4.84 -8.93
CA GLY A 51 -0.02 5.70 -10.04
C GLY A 51 -1.00 6.85 -10.36
N GLY A 52 -1.69 7.37 -9.35
CA GLY A 52 -2.71 8.41 -9.50
C GLY A 52 -4.06 7.95 -10.05
N THR A 53 -4.22 6.66 -10.36
CA THR A 53 -5.50 6.08 -10.77
C THR A 53 -6.20 5.48 -9.57
N ALA A 54 -7.50 5.77 -9.42
CA ALA A 54 -8.31 5.16 -8.38
C ALA A 54 -8.22 3.64 -8.48
N SER A 55 -7.79 3.03 -7.39
CA SER A 55 -7.88 1.60 -7.18
C SER A 55 -9.11 1.37 -6.30
N GLY A 56 -9.81 0.24 -6.46
CA GLY A 56 -11.11 0.01 -5.81
C GLY A 56 -11.16 0.33 -4.32
N ASP A 57 -12.37 0.47 -3.77
CA ASP A 57 -12.59 0.74 -2.34
C ASP A 57 -11.77 -0.23 -1.49
N ASN A 58 -11.00 0.30 -0.52
CA ASN A 58 -10.10 -0.41 0.38
C ASN A 58 -9.00 -1.29 -0.26
N THR A 59 -8.94 -1.40 -1.58
CA THR A 59 -8.05 -2.35 -2.27
C THR A 59 -7.15 -1.61 -3.24
N LEU A 60 -5.85 -1.72 -3.02
CA LEU A 60 -4.80 -1.20 -3.90
C LEU A 60 -4.36 -2.29 -4.88
N VAL A 61 -4.63 -2.10 -6.17
CA VAL A 61 -4.26 -2.98 -7.26
C VAL A 61 -3.04 -2.37 -7.94
N VAL A 62 -1.91 -3.06 -7.82
CA VAL A 62 -0.66 -2.71 -8.46
C VAL A 62 -0.60 -3.40 -9.82
N THR A 63 -0.44 -2.60 -10.87
CA THR A 63 -0.32 -3.04 -12.25
C THR A 63 0.97 -2.51 -12.87
N GLY A 64 1.45 -3.18 -13.92
CA GLY A 64 2.66 -2.72 -14.63
C GLY A 64 3.94 -2.80 -13.80
N ALA A 65 3.98 -3.67 -12.79
CA ALA A 65 5.19 -3.98 -12.04
C ALA A 65 5.88 -5.23 -12.60
N THR A 66 7.14 -5.42 -12.24
CA THR A 66 7.93 -6.63 -12.48
C THR A 66 8.36 -7.24 -11.16
N SER A 67 8.63 -8.55 -11.16
CA SER A 67 9.27 -9.18 -10.01
C SER A 67 10.61 -8.50 -9.70
N GLY A 68 10.80 -8.10 -8.45
CA GLY A 68 11.96 -7.36 -7.97
C GLY A 68 11.72 -5.85 -7.87
N ASP A 69 10.62 -5.32 -8.41
CA ASP A 69 10.32 -3.88 -8.31
C ASP A 69 10.01 -3.48 -6.86
N LEU A 70 10.43 -2.26 -6.49
CA LEU A 70 10.08 -1.63 -5.22
C LEU A 70 8.80 -0.80 -5.36
N ILE A 71 7.81 -1.11 -4.53
CA ILE A 71 6.57 -0.35 -4.39
C ILE A 71 6.61 0.41 -3.07
N THR A 72 6.52 1.73 -3.14
CA THR A 72 6.34 2.58 -1.96
C THR A 72 4.87 2.93 -1.81
N VAL A 73 4.31 2.65 -0.65
CA VAL A 73 2.91 2.89 -0.27
C VAL A 73 2.88 3.91 0.86
N GLY A 74 2.27 5.06 0.62
CA GLY A 74 1.96 6.06 1.64
C GLY A 74 0.52 5.93 2.10
N ILE A 75 0.31 5.81 3.41
CA ILE A 75 -1.00 5.82 4.06
C ILE A 75 -1.10 7.09 4.88
N MET A 76 -2.07 7.94 4.54
CA MET A 76 -2.21 9.27 5.11
C MET A 76 -3.60 9.48 5.68
N LYS A 77 -3.67 10.00 6.89
CA LYS A 77 -4.94 10.39 7.51
C LYS A 77 -5.53 11.60 6.78
N ASN A 78 -6.81 11.52 6.44
CA ASN A 78 -7.55 12.59 5.78
C ASN A 78 -8.94 12.70 6.42
N GLY A 79 -9.05 13.55 7.44
CA GLY A 79 -10.26 13.63 8.27
C GLY A 79 -10.49 12.32 9.03
N SER A 80 -11.68 11.74 8.85
CA SER A 80 -12.06 10.45 9.47
C SER A 80 -11.70 9.23 8.63
N GLN A 81 -11.04 9.41 7.48
CA GLN A 81 -10.62 8.35 6.57
C GLN A 81 -9.09 8.31 6.43
N TYR A 82 -8.59 7.25 5.79
CA TYR A 82 -7.21 7.17 5.34
C TYR A 82 -7.16 7.06 3.81
N LYS A 83 -6.19 7.76 3.21
CA LYS A 83 -5.84 7.65 1.79
C LYS A 83 -4.60 6.78 1.66
N VAL A 84 -4.64 5.83 0.74
CA VAL A 84 -3.50 5.00 0.37
C VAL A 84 -3.07 5.38 -1.03
N LEU A 85 -1.86 5.90 -1.16
CA LEU A 85 -1.24 6.19 -2.44
C LEU A 85 -0.04 5.29 -2.60
N ALA A 86 0.10 4.65 -3.76
CA ALA A 86 1.28 3.87 -4.06
C ALA A 86 1.84 4.19 -5.44
N ILE A 87 3.15 4.06 -5.54
CA ILE A 87 3.92 4.22 -6.77
C ILE A 87 4.91 3.08 -6.90
N ASN A 88 5.07 2.58 -8.12
CA ASN A 88 6.17 1.69 -8.45
C ASN A 88 7.41 2.53 -8.75
N MET A 89 8.48 2.29 -8.00
CA MET A 89 9.75 2.99 -8.13
C MET A 89 10.70 2.34 -9.15
N GLY A 90 10.31 1.19 -9.73
CA GLY A 90 11.13 0.40 -10.64
C GLY A 90 12.20 -0.43 -9.92
N GLN A 91 13.16 -0.95 -10.71
CA GLN A 91 14.41 -1.56 -10.24
C GLN A 91 15.54 -0.54 -10.15
#